data_AF-A0A163YUQ9-F1
#
_entry.id   AF-A0A163YUQ9-F1
#
_cell.length_a   1.000
_cell.length_b   1.000
_cell.length_c   1.000
_cell.angle_alpha   90.00
_cell.angle_beta   90.00
_cell.angle_gamma   90.00
#
_symmetry.space_group_name_H-M   'P 1'
#
loop_
_entity.id
_entity.type
_entity.pdbx_description
1 polymer ?
#
loop_
_entity_poly.entity_id
_entity_poly.type
_entity_poly.pdbx_seq_one_letter_code
_entity_poly.pdbx_strand_id
1 'polypeptide(L)'
;MVLHRDVFWLGKQWAVTGYGIQAVSQKYNMKFDIEVSQIWNEDLDALMRDEPWFDAADFAQAVDRARQRAAEAPLTFKPPLSDER
;
A
#
# COMPACT_ATOMS: atom_id res chain seq x y z
N MET A 1 19.28 3.05 -4.10
CA MET A 1 18.25 3.88 -3.44
C MET A 1 17.08 3.98 -4.39
N VAL A 2 16.05 3.15 -4.22
CA VAL A 2 14.84 3.23 -5.04
C VAL A 2 13.98 4.34 -4.46
N LEU A 3 13.96 5.51 -5.11
CA LEU A 3 12.87 6.47 -4.88
C LEU A 3 11.61 5.76 -5.36
N HIS A 4 10.68 5.48 -4.45
CA HIS A 4 9.30 5.08 -4.80
C HIS A 4 8.70 6.26 -5.59
N ARG A 5 8.92 6.29 -6.91
CA ARG A 5 8.54 7.40 -7.80
C ARG A 5 7.03 7.46 -8.08
N ASP A 6 6.26 6.55 -7.48
CA ASP A 6 4.83 6.38 -7.74
C ASP A 6 4.02 6.45 -6.44
N VAL A 7 4.29 7.40 -5.54
CA VAL A 7 3.40 7.67 -4.38
C VAL A 7 2.18 8.46 -4.87
N PHE A 8 1.01 7.84 -4.84
CA PHE A 8 -0.27 8.43 -5.26
C PHE A 8 -1.03 9.07 -4.11
N TRP A 9 -0.85 8.55 -2.90
CA TRP A 9 -1.45 9.11 -1.69
C TRP A 9 -0.50 8.89 -0.51
N LEU A 10 -0.42 9.88 0.37
CA LEU A 10 0.40 9.82 1.58
C LEU A 10 -0.46 10.26 2.76
N GLY A 11 -0.75 9.30 3.63
CA GLY A 11 -1.39 9.49 4.92
C GLY A 11 -0.38 9.70 6.05
N LYS A 12 -0.86 9.51 7.27
CA LYS A 12 -0.06 9.69 8.49
C LYS A 12 0.85 8.50 8.77
N GLN A 13 0.35 7.29 8.54
CA GLN A 13 1.08 6.04 8.74
C GLN A 13 1.21 5.23 7.45
N TRP A 14 0.29 5.43 6.50
CA TRP A 14 0.19 4.64 5.28
C TRP A 14 0.34 5.51 4.04
N ALA A 15 0.87 4.92 2.97
CA ALA A 15 0.98 5.54 1.66
C ALA A 15 0.45 4.57 0.61
N VAL A 16 -0.28 5.09 -0.37
CA VAL A 16 -0.62 4.32 -1.58
C VAL A 16 0.43 4.62 -2.62
N THR A 17 1.08 3.57 -3.09
CA THR A 17 2.09 3.63 -4.16
C THR A 17 1.65 2.80 -5.37
N GLY A 18 2.39 2.83 -6.47
CA GLY A 18 2.16 1.96 -7.63
C GLY A 18 2.34 0.47 -7.38
N TYR A 19 2.86 0.09 -6.20
CA TYR A 19 2.94 -1.30 -5.78
C TYR A 19 1.73 -1.74 -4.94
N GLY A 20 1.19 -0.83 -4.13
CA GLY A 20 0.02 -1.08 -3.30
C GLY A 20 -0.08 -0.10 -2.16
N ILE A 21 -0.25 -0.60 -0.94
CA ILE A 21 -0.29 0.19 0.29
C ILE A 21 0.99 -0.12 1.05
N GLN A 22 1.77 0.90 1.40
CA GLN A 22 3.04 0.76 2.10
C GLN A 22 3.04 1.57 3.38
N ALA A 23 3.67 1.04 4.42
CA ALA A 23 3.84 1.79 5.65
C ALA A 23 4.87 2.92 5.43
N VAL A 24 4.52 4.15 5.82
CA VAL A 24 5.41 5.32 5.76
C VAL A 24 6.61 5.15 6.68
N SER A 25 6.40 4.46 7.81
CA SER A 25 7.44 4.23 8.80
C SER A 25 8.37 3.09 8.37
N GLN A 26 9.63 3.43 8.09
CA GLN A 26 10.70 2.48 7.80
C GLN A 26 11.00 1.52 8.97
N LYS A 27 10.50 1.83 10.17
CA LYS A 27 10.68 1.02 11.39
C LYS A 27 10.16 -0.42 11.22
N TYR A 28 9.18 -0.62 10.36
CA TYR A 28 8.56 -1.93 10.14
C TYR A 28 9.09 -2.64 8.88
N ASN A 29 10.11 -2.09 8.22
CA ASN A 29 10.87 -2.73 7.15
C ASN A 29 9.99 -3.41 6.06
N MET A 30 8.90 -2.74 5.64
CA MET A 30 7.94 -3.22 4.64
C MET A 30 7.20 -4.52 5.02
N LYS A 31 7.23 -4.93 6.29
CA LYS A 31 6.61 -6.19 6.76
C LYS A 31 5.08 -6.20 6.63
N PHE A 32 4.48 -5.01 6.59
CA PHE A 32 3.03 -4.84 6.51
C PHE A 32 2.59 -4.20 5.19
N ASP A 33 3.47 -4.19 4.19
CA ASP A 33 3.13 -3.67 2.88
C ASP A 33 2.13 -4.62 2.19
N ILE A 34 1.09 -4.04 1.62
CA ILE A 34 0.02 -4.76 0.94
C ILE A 34 0.17 -4.51 -0.56
N GLU A 35 0.32 -5.56 -1.34
CA GLU A 35 0.34 -5.47 -2.80
C GLU A 35 -1.03 -5.10 -3.36
N VAL A 36 -1.07 -4.43 -4.51
CA VAL A 36 -2.32 -4.13 -5.23
C VAL A 36 -3.18 -5.37 -5.48
N SER A 37 -2.57 -6.52 -5.75
CA SER A 37 -3.28 -7.79 -5.94
C SER A 37 -3.98 -8.26 -4.66
N GLN A 38 -3.50 -7.83 -3.49
CA GLN A 38 -4.03 -8.20 -2.19
C GLN A 38 -5.04 -7.18 -1.65
N ILE A 39 -5.12 -5.93 -2.14
CA ILE A 39 -6.00 -4.88 -1.58
C ILE A 39 -7.50 -5.24 -1.58
N TRP A 40 -7.89 -6.24 -2.35
CA TRP A 40 -9.26 -6.76 -2.42
C TRP A 40 -9.59 -7.79 -1.34
N ASN A 41 -8.58 -8.27 -0.59
CA ASN A 41 -8.83 -9.09 0.59
C ASN A 41 -9.59 -8.30 1.66
N GLU A 42 -10.42 -9.02 2.41
CA GLU A 42 -11.25 -8.47 3.48
C GLU A 42 -10.51 -8.35 4.82
N ASP A 43 -9.42 -9.11 5.01
CA ASP A 43 -8.66 -9.20 6.28
C ASP A 43 -7.25 -8.62 6.20
N LEU A 44 -7.10 -7.46 5.56
CA LEU A 44 -5.78 -6.83 5.39
C LEU A 44 -5.20 -6.28 6.69
N ASP A 45 -6.04 -5.69 7.53
CA ASP A 45 -5.64 -5.15 8.82
C ASP A 45 -5.59 -6.20 9.93
N ALA A 46 -5.97 -7.47 9.69
CA ALA A 46 -6.12 -8.47 10.73
C ALA A 46 -4.84 -8.66 11.59
N LEU A 47 -3.66 -8.59 10.96
CA LEU A 47 -2.37 -8.70 11.64
C LEU A 47 -1.92 -7.41 12.35
N MET A 48 -2.50 -6.27 11.99
CA MET A 48 -2.09 -4.95 12.46
C MET A 48 -3.09 -4.35 13.45
N ARG A 49 -4.35 -4.79 13.41
CA ARG A 49 -5.43 -4.29 14.26
C ARG A 49 -5.18 -4.53 15.75
N ASP A 50 -4.38 -5.55 16.08
CA ASP A 50 -3.95 -5.83 17.45
C ASP A 50 -2.76 -4.96 17.90
N GLU A 51 -2.11 -4.26 16.96
CA GLU A 51 -0.93 -3.45 17.26
C GLU A 51 -1.32 -2.06 17.78
N PRO A 52 -0.72 -1.58 18.88
CA PRO A 52 -1.06 -0.30 19.50
C PRO A 52 -0.62 0.92 18.67
N TRP A 53 0.26 0.71 17.69
CA TRP A 53 0.70 1.78 16.80
C TRP A 53 -0.19 1.92 15.56
N PHE A 54 -1.05 0.94 15.25
CA PHE A 54 -1.81 0.89 14.02
C PHE A 54 -2.98 1.89 14.03
N ASP A 55 -2.98 2.79 13.04
CA ASP A 55 -4.09 3.72 12.80
C ASP A 55 -5.05 3.13 11.76
N ALA A 56 -6.12 2.48 12.25
CA ALA A 56 -7.13 1.86 11.40
C ALA A 56 -7.86 2.86 10.49
N ALA A 57 -8.00 4.13 10.91
CA ALA A 57 -8.67 5.14 10.12
C ALA A 57 -7.79 5.61 8.94
N ASP A 58 -6.49 5.78 9.19
CA ASP A 58 -5.51 6.09 8.13
C ASP A 58 -5.37 4.91 7.16
N PHE A 59 -5.35 3.68 7.67
CA PHE A 59 -5.29 2.46 6.84
C PHE A 59 -6.53 2.29 5.96
N ALA A 60 -7.73 2.46 6.52
CA ALA A 60 -8.98 2.35 5.76
C ALA A 60 -9.02 3.37 4.61
N GLN A 61 -8.53 4.60 4.83
CA GLN A 61 -8.38 5.58 3.76
C GLN A 61 -7.37 5.13 2.70
N ALA A 62 -6.24 4.57 3.11
CA ALA A 62 -5.25 4.03 2.16
C ALA A 62 -5.86 2.92 1.29
N VAL A 63 -6.62 1.99 1.88
CA VAL A 63 -7.32 0.91 1.17
C VAL A 63 -8.34 1.46 0.18
N ASP A 64 -9.17 2.42 0.60
CA ASP A 64 -10.16 3.05 -0.27
C ASP A 64 -9.49 3.73 -1.48
N ARG A 65 -8.43 4.51 -1.25
CA ARG A 65 -7.65 5.16 -2.31
C ARG A 65 -6.98 4.18 -3.25
N ALA A 66 -6.42 3.09 -2.71
CA ALA A 66 -5.80 2.04 -3.50
C ALA A 66 -6.83 1.32 -4.37
N ARG A 67 -8.00 0.97 -3.82
CA ARG A 67 -9.10 0.30 -4.56
C ARG A 67 -9.69 1.20 -5.64
N GLN A 68 -9.97 2.47 -5.31
CA GLN A 68 -10.45 3.45 -6.28
C GLN A 68 -9.48 3.55 -7.46
N ARG A 69 -8.18 3.64 -7.18
CA ARG A 69 -7.17 3.74 -8.23
C ARG A 69 -6.97 2.44 -9.01
N ALA A 70 -7.03 1.28 -8.36
CA ALA A 70 -6.99 -0.01 -9.05
C ALA A 70 -8.20 -0.18 -9.99
N ALA A 71 -9.36 0.36 -9.63
CA ALA A 71 -10.53 0.39 -10.49
C ALA A 71 -10.39 1.40 -11.66
N GLU A 72 -9.82 2.58 -11.43
CA GLU A 72 -9.65 3.63 -12.45
C GLU A 72 -8.49 3.36 -13.42
N ALA A 73 -7.38 2.80 -12.95
CA ALA A 73 -6.14 2.64 -13.71
C ALA A 73 -5.40 1.33 -13.36
N PRO A 74 -5.98 0.15 -13.69
CA PRO A 74 -5.36 -1.15 -13.40
C PRO A 74 -4.00 -1.35 -14.12
N LEU A 75 -3.71 -0.58 -15.17
CA LEU A 75 -2.49 -0.68 -15.97
C LEU A 75 -1.29 0.09 -15.38
N THR A 76 -1.51 1.09 -14.52
CA THR A 76 -0.45 1.86 -13.84
C THR A 76 0.05 1.14 -12.58
N PHE A 77 -0.78 0.26 -12.02
CA PHE A 77 -0.45 -0.61 -10.90
C PHE A 77 0.36 -1.85 -11.29
N LYS A 78 1.14 -1.76 -12.37
CA LYS A 78 2.07 -2.82 -12.72
C LYS A 78 3.29 -2.68 -11.81
N PRO A 79 3.63 -3.69 -10.98
CA PRO A 79 4.99 -3.80 -10.48
C PRO A 79 5.91 -3.73 -11.71
N PRO A 80 7.09 -3.07 -11.64
CA PRO A 80 7.99 -3.00 -12.78
C PRO A 80 8.21 -4.43 -13.28
N LEU A 81 7.62 -4.72 -14.45
CA LEU A 81 7.78 -5.98 -15.13
C LEU A 81 9.29 -6.13 -15.30
N SER A 82 9.87 -7.18 -14.73
CA SER A 82 11.29 -7.49 -14.77
C SER A 82 11.91 -7.10 -16.12
N ASP A 83 12.60 -5.96 -16.14
CA ASP A 83 13.53 -5.59 -17.20
C ASP A 83 14.90 -6.03 -16.70
N GLU A 84 15.11 -7.34 -16.64
CA GLU A 84 16.45 -7.93 -16.56
C GLU A 84 16.57 -8.92 -17.71
N ARG A 85 17.27 -8.41 -18.72
CA ARG A 85 17.59 -8.94 -20.03
C ARG A 85 18.76 -9.91 -19.97
#